data_AF-A0AAV5M8R3-F1
#
_entry.id   AF-A0AAV5M8R3-F1
#
_cell.length_a   1.000
_cell.length_b   1.000
_cell.length_c   1.000
_cell.angle_alpha   90.00
_cell.angle_beta   90.00
_cell.angle_gamma   90.00
#
_symmetry.space_group_name_H-M   'P 1'
#
loop_
_entity.id
_entity.type
_entity.pdbx_description
1 polymer ?
#
loop_
_entity_poly.entity_id
_entity_poly.type
_entity_poly.pdbx_seq_one_letter_code
_entity_poly.pdbx_strand_id
1 'polypeptide(L)'
;MPLFISDEELSQLPNDVGAVAERADAYIRELYAELETAKAKADASAITAEQTCSLLEQKFLSLSGEFGSVQSQNGQLQSSLDERLAELAQAQAQKHQLHLQSIGKDGEIERLKTEASELHKSKRQLLEMVEQKDSEISEKNATIKSYLDKIVNLSDTAAQKEVRLSEIEAELVRAQASCTRLSQEKELIERHNAWLNEELTAKVDSLIELRRTHAEFEADMSAKLANVERQYNECCGSLNWHKERVRELENKLTSVQEELCSSKEAAAANEERLSAELLTVNKLVELYKESSEEWSRKAGELEGVIKALETHVNQVESGYKERLEKEASLKIQFEKENADLKAKLEKCEAEIENSRKANELHLLPPSSFTTEM
;
A
#
# COMPACT_ATOMS: atom_id res chain seq x y z
N MET A 1 -222.94 -10.43 -81.51
CA MET A 1 -223.17 -11.65 -80.73
C MET A 1 -223.85 -11.23 -79.44
N PRO A 2 -224.99 -11.79 -79.07
CA PRO A 2 -225.55 -11.46 -77.77
C PRO A 2 -224.56 -11.98 -76.71
N LEU A 3 -224.11 -11.06 -75.84
CA LEU A 3 -222.91 -11.27 -75.00
C LEU A 3 -223.15 -12.19 -73.80
N PHE A 4 -224.41 -12.41 -73.44
CA PHE A 4 -224.81 -13.19 -72.27
C PHE A 4 -225.80 -14.32 -72.63
N ILE A 5 -226.25 -14.42 -73.87
CA ILE A 5 -227.16 -15.44 -74.41
C ILE A 5 -226.81 -15.65 -75.88
N SER A 6 -226.89 -16.87 -76.42
CA SER A 6 -226.69 -17.10 -77.86
C SER A 6 -227.99 -16.85 -78.64
N ASP A 7 -227.88 -16.52 -79.94
CA ASP A 7 -229.07 -16.28 -80.79
C ASP A 7 -230.00 -17.52 -80.86
N GLU A 8 -229.46 -18.73 -80.68
CA GLU A 8 -230.22 -19.98 -80.58
C GLU A 8 -230.97 -20.13 -79.25
N GLU A 9 -230.36 -19.75 -78.12
CA GLU A 9 -231.03 -19.75 -76.81
C GLU A 9 -232.16 -18.71 -76.76
N LEU A 10 -231.98 -17.56 -77.42
CA LEU A 10 -233.01 -16.52 -77.52
C LEU A 10 -234.25 -16.99 -78.31
N SER A 11 -234.05 -17.84 -79.33
CA SER A 11 -235.12 -18.35 -80.19
C SER A 11 -236.06 -19.37 -79.52
N GLN A 12 -235.60 -20.04 -78.45
CA GLN A 12 -236.36 -21.05 -77.71
C GLN A 12 -237.15 -20.48 -76.52
N LEU A 13 -237.03 -19.19 -76.21
CA LEU A 13 -237.66 -18.52 -75.07
C LEU A 13 -238.61 -17.38 -75.51
N PRO A 14 -239.65 -17.63 -76.34
CA PRO A 14 -240.56 -16.57 -76.76
C PRO A 14 -241.47 -16.15 -75.59
N ASN A 15 -241.15 -14.99 -75.00
CA ASN A 15 -241.81 -14.26 -73.89
C ASN A 15 -241.30 -14.50 -72.45
N ASP A 16 -240.17 -15.17 -72.22
CA ASP A 16 -239.59 -15.28 -70.87
C ASP A 16 -238.43 -14.29 -70.64
N VAL A 17 -238.80 -13.03 -70.37
CA VAL A 17 -237.87 -11.94 -70.08
C VAL A 17 -237.08 -12.18 -68.78
N GLY A 18 -237.61 -13.00 -67.86
CA GLY A 18 -236.98 -13.31 -66.58
C GLY A 18 -235.70 -14.12 -66.73
N ALA A 19 -235.74 -15.18 -67.55
CA ALA A 19 -234.58 -16.03 -67.83
C ALA A 19 -233.43 -15.29 -68.54
N VAL A 20 -233.77 -14.36 -69.44
CA VAL A 20 -232.80 -13.51 -70.15
C VAL A 20 -232.11 -12.54 -69.19
N ALA A 21 -232.85 -11.93 -68.26
CA ALA A 21 -232.32 -11.04 -67.25
C ALA A 21 -231.43 -11.77 -66.22
N GLU A 22 -231.83 -12.97 -65.78
CA GLU A 22 -231.05 -13.77 -64.84
C GLU A 22 -229.69 -14.21 -65.44
N ARG A 23 -229.67 -14.48 -66.75
CA ARG A 23 -228.43 -14.82 -67.47
C ARG A 23 -227.50 -13.61 -67.64
N ALA A 24 -228.07 -12.43 -67.91
CA ALA A 24 -227.31 -11.18 -67.93
C ALA A 24 -226.75 -10.86 -66.53
N ASP A 25 -227.53 -11.03 -65.47
CA ASP A 25 -227.10 -10.81 -64.09
C ASP A 25 -226.02 -11.80 -63.64
N ALA A 26 -226.12 -13.07 -64.06
CA ALA A 26 -225.09 -14.07 -63.81
C ALA A 26 -223.77 -13.69 -64.51
N TYR A 27 -223.83 -13.30 -65.78
CA TYR A 27 -222.67 -12.86 -66.56
C TYR A 27 -222.05 -11.56 -65.99
N ILE A 28 -222.87 -10.60 -65.56
CA ILE A 28 -222.41 -9.39 -64.88
C ILE A 28 -221.73 -9.75 -63.56
N ARG A 29 -222.33 -10.62 -62.74
CA ARG A 29 -221.72 -11.09 -61.48
C ARG A 29 -220.39 -11.80 -61.72
N GLU A 30 -220.30 -12.62 -62.75
CA GLU A 30 -219.08 -13.33 -63.13
C GLU A 30 -217.99 -12.35 -63.60
N LEU A 31 -218.31 -11.41 -64.50
CA LEU A 31 -217.38 -10.34 -64.89
C LEU A 31 -216.94 -9.46 -63.73
N TYR A 32 -217.84 -9.14 -62.79
CA TYR A 32 -217.48 -8.40 -61.57
C TYR A 32 -216.54 -9.22 -60.69
N ALA A 33 -216.78 -10.53 -60.54
CA ALA A 33 -215.88 -11.41 -59.80
C ALA A 33 -214.50 -11.51 -60.48
N GLU A 34 -214.45 -11.63 -61.81
CA GLU A 34 -213.20 -11.62 -62.58
C GLU A 34 -212.45 -10.30 -62.44
N LEU A 35 -213.16 -9.16 -62.51
CA LEU A 35 -212.59 -7.83 -62.33
C LEU A 35 -212.00 -7.66 -60.93
N GLU A 36 -212.73 -8.05 -59.88
CA GLU A 36 -212.22 -7.99 -58.51
C GLU A 36 -211.03 -8.93 -58.29
N THR A 37 -211.03 -10.10 -58.93
CA THR A 37 -209.88 -11.02 -58.90
C THR A 37 -208.67 -10.45 -59.63
N ALA A 38 -208.88 -9.79 -60.77
CA ALA A 38 -207.82 -9.14 -61.54
C ALA A 38 -207.23 -7.94 -60.79
N LYS A 39 -208.06 -7.11 -60.15
CA LYS A 39 -207.62 -6.02 -59.27
C LYS A 39 -206.81 -6.55 -58.10
N ALA A 40 -207.30 -7.57 -57.38
CA ALA A 40 -206.58 -8.17 -56.27
C ALA A 40 -205.22 -8.75 -56.71
N LYS A 41 -205.16 -9.37 -57.90
CA LYS A 41 -203.89 -9.85 -58.49
C LYS A 41 -202.94 -8.70 -58.86
N ALA A 42 -203.47 -7.61 -59.42
CA ALA A 42 -202.69 -6.43 -59.76
C ALA A 42 -202.13 -5.75 -58.50
N ASP A 43 -202.94 -5.58 -57.46
CA ASP A 43 -202.53 -5.03 -56.16
C ASP A 43 -201.49 -5.94 -55.47
N ALA A 44 -201.71 -7.26 -55.47
CA ALA A 44 -200.73 -8.21 -54.95
C ALA A 44 -199.41 -8.17 -55.74
N SER A 45 -199.48 -8.01 -57.06
CA SER A 45 -198.29 -7.83 -57.90
C SER A 45 -197.58 -6.51 -57.62
N ALA A 46 -198.31 -5.42 -57.40
CA ALA A 46 -197.75 -4.12 -57.07
C ALA A 46 -197.06 -4.13 -55.69
N ILE A 47 -197.71 -4.73 -54.68
CA ILE A 47 -197.13 -4.93 -53.34
C ILE A 47 -195.87 -5.80 -53.43
N THR A 48 -195.92 -6.90 -54.20
CA THR A 48 -194.76 -7.77 -54.38
C THR A 48 -193.62 -7.01 -55.05
N ALA A 49 -193.91 -6.21 -56.08
CA ALA A 49 -192.91 -5.38 -56.74
C ALA A 49 -192.28 -4.36 -55.76
N GLU A 50 -193.08 -3.65 -54.97
CA GLU A 50 -192.61 -2.69 -53.97
C GLU A 50 -191.73 -3.37 -52.91
N GLN A 51 -192.18 -4.50 -52.36
CA GLN A 51 -191.39 -5.29 -51.40
C GLN A 51 -190.06 -5.77 -52.00
N THR A 52 -190.06 -6.21 -53.26
CA THR A 52 -188.82 -6.60 -53.94
C THR A 52 -187.90 -5.42 -54.19
N CYS A 53 -188.43 -4.25 -54.55
CA CYS A 53 -187.66 -3.02 -54.70
C CYS A 53 -187.02 -2.60 -53.37
N SER A 54 -187.79 -2.57 -52.28
CA SER A 54 -187.26 -2.21 -50.95
C SER A 54 -186.16 -3.18 -50.48
N LEU A 55 -186.32 -4.48 -50.73
CA LEU A 55 -185.29 -5.47 -50.39
C LEU A 55 -184.01 -5.27 -51.22
N LEU A 56 -184.16 -4.96 -52.52
CA LEU A 56 -183.03 -4.67 -53.40
C LEU A 56 -182.30 -3.38 -52.99
N GLU A 57 -183.03 -2.32 -52.66
CA GLU A 57 -182.46 -1.07 -52.14
C GLU A 57 -181.69 -1.30 -50.84
N GLN A 58 -182.27 -2.04 -49.89
CA GLN A 58 -181.59 -2.35 -48.63
C GLN A 58 -180.29 -3.15 -48.88
N LYS A 59 -180.33 -4.14 -49.78
CA LYS A 59 -179.13 -4.90 -50.17
C LYS A 59 -178.09 -4.00 -50.85
N PHE A 60 -178.52 -3.11 -51.74
CA PHE A 60 -177.64 -2.19 -52.44
C PHE A 60 -176.97 -1.22 -51.47
N LEU A 61 -177.71 -0.69 -50.49
CA LEU A 61 -177.16 0.17 -49.45
C LEU A 61 -176.16 -0.57 -48.55
N SER A 62 -176.48 -1.81 -48.14
CA SER A 62 -175.56 -2.65 -47.35
C SER A 62 -174.27 -2.94 -48.10
N LEU A 63 -174.37 -3.41 -49.34
CA LEU A 63 -173.22 -3.70 -50.20
C LEU A 63 -172.38 -2.45 -50.48
N SER A 64 -173.03 -1.30 -50.68
CA SER A 64 -172.34 -0.02 -50.89
C SER A 64 -171.58 0.43 -49.63
N GLY A 65 -172.16 0.21 -48.44
CA GLY A 65 -171.50 0.47 -47.16
C GLY A 65 -170.29 -0.45 -46.92
N GLU A 66 -170.45 -1.75 -47.15
CA GLU A 66 -169.36 -2.73 -47.08
C GLU A 66 -168.25 -2.39 -48.07
N PHE A 67 -168.60 -2.04 -49.31
CA PHE A 67 -167.65 -1.62 -50.33
C PHE A 67 -166.86 -0.38 -49.90
N GLY A 68 -167.53 0.64 -49.35
CA GLY A 68 -166.86 1.83 -48.82
C GLY A 68 -165.91 1.51 -47.66
N SER A 69 -166.31 0.60 -46.76
CA SER A 69 -165.45 0.13 -45.66
C SER A 69 -164.21 -0.60 -46.18
N VAL A 70 -164.38 -1.54 -47.13
CA VAL A 70 -163.27 -2.27 -47.74
C VAL A 70 -162.35 -1.33 -48.51
N GLN A 71 -162.90 -0.35 -49.23
CA GLN A 71 -162.10 0.65 -49.95
C GLN A 71 -161.28 1.51 -49.00
N SER A 72 -161.85 1.92 -47.86
CA SER A 72 -161.13 2.67 -46.83
C SER A 72 -160.02 1.84 -46.20
N GLN A 73 -160.30 0.59 -45.83
CA GLN A 73 -159.29 -0.33 -45.30
C GLN A 73 -158.16 -0.57 -46.30
N ASN A 74 -158.49 -0.78 -47.57
CA ASN A 74 -157.49 -0.96 -48.62
C ASN A 74 -156.61 0.28 -48.79
N GLY A 75 -157.19 1.48 -48.72
CA GLY A 75 -156.43 2.73 -48.72
C GLY A 75 -155.50 2.88 -47.51
N GLN A 76 -155.96 2.51 -46.31
CA GLN A 76 -155.13 2.52 -45.10
C GLN A 76 -153.99 1.50 -45.17
N LEU A 77 -154.27 0.28 -45.64
CA LEU A 77 -153.27 -0.76 -45.84
C LEU A 77 -152.24 -0.34 -46.89
N GLN A 78 -152.67 0.30 -47.98
CA GLN A 78 -151.77 0.83 -49.00
C GLN A 78 -150.85 1.90 -48.43
N SER A 79 -151.38 2.87 -47.68
CA SER A 79 -150.57 3.90 -47.01
C SER A 79 -149.56 3.29 -46.03
N SER A 80 -149.98 2.31 -45.25
CA SER A 80 -149.09 1.62 -44.30
C SER A 80 -148.01 0.81 -45.02
N LEU A 81 -148.35 0.17 -46.14
CA LEU A 81 -147.39 -0.55 -46.97
C LEU A 81 -146.34 0.42 -47.55
N ASP A 82 -146.78 1.58 -48.06
CA ASP A 82 -145.88 2.59 -48.62
C ASP A 82 -144.93 3.16 -47.56
N GLU A 83 -145.42 3.42 -46.34
CA GLU A 83 -144.58 3.83 -45.19
C GLU A 83 -143.55 2.76 -44.84
N ARG A 84 -143.95 1.49 -44.74
CA ARG A 84 -143.02 0.38 -44.43
C ARG A 84 -141.99 0.17 -45.52
N LEU A 85 -142.35 0.36 -46.79
CA LEU A 85 -141.41 0.30 -47.91
C LEU A 85 -140.37 1.44 -47.82
N ALA A 86 -140.80 2.65 -47.44
CA ALA A 86 -139.89 3.78 -47.24
C ALA A 86 -138.92 3.55 -46.07
N GLU A 87 -139.42 3.08 -44.93
CA GLU A 87 -138.59 2.72 -43.77
C GLU A 87 -137.57 1.62 -44.11
N LEU A 88 -138.00 0.58 -44.84
CA LEU A 88 -137.11 -0.50 -45.27
C LEU A 88 -136.01 0.02 -46.20
N ALA A 89 -136.35 0.88 -47.16
CA ALA A 89 -135.39 1.50 -48.06
C ALA A 89 -134.37 2.37 -47.30
N GLN A 90 -134.83 3.16 -46.33
CA GLN A 90 -133.96 3.96 -45.47
C GLN A 90 -133.02 3.10 -44.63
N ALA A 91 -133.53 2.04 -44.00
CA ALA A 91 -132.74 1.12 -43.20
C ALA A 91 -131.69 0.39 -44.06
N GLN A 92 -132.04 0.00 -45.29
CA GLN A 92 -131.10 -0.60 -46.24
C GLN A 92 -129.99 0.38 -46.65
N ALA A 93 -130.34 1.64 -46.92
CA ALA A 93 -129.36 2.68 -47.24
C ALA A 93 -128.39 2.94 -46.07
N GLN A 94 -128.91 3.06 -44.84
CA GLN A 94 -128.10 3.23 -43.63
C GLN A 94 -127.19 2.02 -43.39
N LYS A 95 -127.70 0.79 -43.55
CA LYS A 95 -126.91 -0.43 -43.44
C LYS A 95 -125.76 -0.42 -44.45
N HIS A 96 -126.03 -0.05 -45.71
CA HIS A 96 -124.99 0.02 -46.73
C HIS A 96 -123.93 1.08 -46.40
N GLN A 97 -124.36 2.26 -45.93
CA GLN A 97 -123.46 3.33 -45.49
C GLN A 97 -122.56 2.89 -44.32
N LEU A 98 -123.12 2.28 -43.29
CA LEU A 98 -122.35 1.76 -42.15
C LEU A 98 -121.37 0.66 -42.57
N HIS A 99 -121.77 -0.19 -43.52
CA HIS A 99 -120.88 -1.22 -44.06
C HIS A 99 -119.66 -0.61 -44.77
N LEU A 100 -119.88 0.42 -45.59
CA LEU A 100 -118.78 1.15 -46.23
C LEU A 100 -117.86 1.84 -45.21
N GLN A 101 -118.43 2.42 -44.15
CA GLN A 101 -117.64 3.00 -43.06
C GLN A 101 -116.81 1.94 -42.31
N SER A 102 -117.38 0.76 -42.05
CA SER A 102 -116.67 -0.35 -41.44
C SER A 102 -115.46 -0.78 -42.28
N ILE A 103 -115.65 -0.96 -43.59
CA ILE A 103 -114.57 -1.30 -44.53
C ILE A 103 -113.47 -0.23 -44.50
N GLY A 104 -113.85 1.05 -44.48
CA GLY A 104 -112.89 2.16 -44.37
C GLY A 104 -112.08 2.10 -43.07
N LYS A 105 -112.73 1.80 -41.95
CA LYS A 105 -112.08 1.65 -40.64
C LYS A 105 -111.17 0.43 -40.57
N ASP A 106 -111.57 -0.69 -41.16
CA ASP A 106 -110.72 -1.89 -41.25
C ASP A 106 -109.45 -1.61 -42.07
N GLY A 107 -109.56 -0.85 -43.16
CA GLY A 107 -108.41 -0.39 -43.93
C GLY A 107 -107.47 0.53 -43.15
N GLU A 108 -108.01 1.46 -42.36
CA GLU A 108 -107.21 2.31 -41.46
C GLU A 108 -106.48 1.48 -40.39
N ILE A 109 -107.15 0.48 -39.81
CA ILE A 109 -106.57 -0.41 -38.79
C ILE A 109 -105.41 -1.21 -39.36
N GLU A 110 -105.56 -1.84 -40.53
CA GLU A 110 -104.48 -2.63 -41.12
C GLU A 110 -103.30 -1.74 -41.54
N ARG A 111 -103.55 -0.52 -42.04
CA ARG A 111 -102.48 0.45 -42.31
C ARG A 111 -101.70 0.82 -41.05
N LEU A 112 -102.39 1.19 -39.97
CA LEU A 112 -101.75 1.53 -38.70
C LEU A 112 -100.97 0.35 -38.11
N LYS A 113 -101.46 -0.87 -38.26
CA LYS A 113 -100.79 -2.09 -37.84
C LYS A 113 -99.51 -2.35 -38.63
N THR A 114 -99.51 -2.11 -39.95
CA THR A 114 -98.30 -2.18 -40.76
C THR A 114 -97.27 -1.12 -40.33
N GLU A 115 -97.69 0.14 -40.18
CA GLU A 115 -96.83 1.25 -39.71
C GLU A 115 -96.23 0.94 -38.33
N ALA A 116 -97.02 0.42 -37.38
CA ALA A 116 -96.54 0.01 -36.07
C ALA A 116 -95.49 -1.11 -36.16
N SER A 117 -95.72 -2.10 -37.02
CA SER A 117 -94.77 -3.21 -37.21
C SER A 117 -93.43 -2.76 -37.79
N GLU A 118 -93.45 -1.78 -38.71
CA GLU A 118 -92.26 -1.20 -39.31
C GLU A 118 -91.49 -0.34 -38.30
N LEU A 119 -92.20 0.47 -37.50
CA LEU A 119 -91.61 1.23 -36.40
C LEU A 119 -90.97 0.31 -35.37
N HIS A 120 -91.60 -0.81 -35.02
CA HIS A 120 -91.02 -1.80 -34.11
C HIS A 120 -89.76 -2.45 -34.68
N LYS A 121 -89.72 -2.75 -35.98
CA LYS A 121 -88.50 -3.25 -36.65
C LYS A 121 -87.38 -2.22 -36.62
N SER A 122 -87.67 -0.98 -37.00
CA SER A 122 -86.71 0.13 -36.98
C SER A 122 -86.17 0.39 -35.56
N LYS A 123 -87.04 0.43 -34.54
CA LYS A 123 -86.65 0.57 -33.14
C LYS A 123 -85.69 -0.54 -32.70
N ARG A 124 -85.95 -1.80 -33.09
CA ARG A 124 -85.08 -2.93 -32.74
C ARG A 124 -83.69 -2.77 -33.37
N GLN A 125 -83.63 -2.42 -34.65
CA GLN A 125 -82.37 -2.19 -35.36
C GLN A 125 -81.55 -1.05 -34.72
N LEU A 126 -82.22 0.03 -34.29
CA LEU A 126 -81.54 1.12 -33.59
C LEU A 126 -80.98 0.68 -32.23
N LEU A 127 -81.71 -0.14 -31.48
CA LEU A 127 -81.21 -0.68 -30.20
C LEU A 127 -80.00 -1.60 -30.41
N GLU A 128 -80.05 -2.51 -31.39
CA GLU A 128 -78.91 -3.37 -31.75
C GLU A 128 -77.68 -2.54 -32.13
N MET A 129 -77.87 -1.45 -32.87
CA MET A 129 -76.78 -0.53 -33.22
C MET A 129 -76.20 0.19 -32.00
N VAL A 130 -77.04 0.60 -31.04
CA VAL A 130 -76.59 1.23 -29.79
C VAL A 130 -75.77 0.23 -28.97
N GLU A 131 -76.25 -1.00 -28.79
CA GLU A 131 -75.52 -2.05 -28.07
C GLU A 131 -74.15 -2.37 -28.71
N GLN A 132 -74.09 -2.37 -30.04
CA GLN A 132 -72.82 -2.50 -30.76
C GLN A 132 -71.89 -1.32 -30.46
N LYS A 133 -72.40 -0.09 -30.52
CA LYS A 133 -71.59 1.12 -30.25
C LYS A 133 -71.11 1.18 -28.81
N ASP A 134 -71.92 0.79 -27.84
CA ASP A 134 -71.53 0.70 -26.44
C ASP A 134 -70.41 -0.34 -26.23
N SER A 135 -70.50 -1.47 -26.93
CA SER A 135 -69.45 -2.50 -26.93
C SER A 135 -68.14 -1.97 -27.52
N GLU A 136 -68.19 -1.30 -28.68
CA GLU A 136 -67.04 -0.64 -29.30
C GLU A 136 -66.41 0.41 -28.37
N ILE A 137 -67.23 1.25 -27.72
CA ILE A 137 -66.77 2.25 -26.75
C ILE A 137 -66.06 1.57 -25.57
N SER A 138 -66.62 0.48 -25.04
CA SER A 138 -66.02 -0.27 -23.93
C SER A 138 -64.64 -0.85 -24.30
N GLU A 139 -64.51 -1.43 -25.50
CA GLU A 139 -63.22 -1.95 -26.00
C GLU A 139 -62.17 -0.83 -26.18
N LYS A 140 -62.58 0.31 -26.74
CA LYS A 140 -61.69 1.48 -26.88
C LYS A 140 -61.27 2.02 -25.52
N ASN A 141 -62.18 2.10 -24.55
CA ASN A 141 -61.87 2.51 -23.19
C ASN A 141 -60.90 1.56 -22.49
N ALA A 142 -61.07 0.24 -22.67
CA ALA A 142 -60.14 -0.76 -22.15
C ALA A 142 -58.74 -0.61 -22.78
N THR A 143 -58.67 -0.35 -24.09
CA THR A 143 -57.41 -0.10 -24.79
C THR A 143 -56.72 1.18 -24.31
N ILE A 144 -57.48 2.28 -24.14
CA ILE A 144 -56.98 3.54 -23.60
C ILE A 144 -56.42 3.34 -22.20
N LYS A 145 -57.14 2.61 -21.34
CA LYS A 145 -56.68 2.30 -19.98
C LYS A 145 -55.35 1.54 -19.98
N SER A 146 -55.20 0.53 -20.84
CA SER A 146 -53.94 -0.20 -21.01
C SER A 146 -52.78 0.70 -21.44
N TYR A 147 -53.01 1.64 -22.37
CA TYR A 147 -51.98 2.61 -22.76
C TYR A 147 -51.63 3.58 -21.63
N LEU A 148 -52.61 4.04 -20.85
CA LEU A 148 -52.37 4.89 -19.69
C LEU A 148 -51.52 4.15 -18.63
N ASP A 149 -51.87 2.91 -18.29
CA ASP A 149 -51.10 2.09 -17.36
C ASP A 149 -49.65 1.90 -17.84
N LYS A 150 -49.44 1.71 -19.14
CA LYS A 150 -48.10 1.62 -19.74
C LYS A 150 -47.33 2.93 -19.63
N ILE A 151 -47.96 4.07 -19.87
CA ILE A 151 -47.33 5.38 -19.75
C ILE A 151 -46.90 5.64 -18.31
N VAL A 152 -47.79 5.37 -17.34
CA VAL A 152 -47.49 5.54 -15.90
C VAL A 152 -46.29 4.67 -15.51
N ASN A 153 -46.31 3.38 -15.85
CA ASN A 153 -45.20 2.46 -15.53
C ASN A 153 -43.86 2.91 -16.15
N LEU A 154 -43.88 3.39 -17.40
CA LEU A 154 -42.68 3.92 -18.06
C LEU A 154 -42.19 5.21 -17.40
N SER A 155 -43.09 6.10 -17.00
CA SER A 155 -42.78 7.33 -16.29
C SER A 155 -42.14 7.05 -14.92
N ASP A 156 -42.72 6.12 -14.15
CA ASP A 156 -42.18 5.70 -12.85
C ASP A 156 -40.79 5.06 -12.99
N THR A 157 -40.63 4.20 -14.01
CA THR A 157 -39.32 3.57 -14.31
C THR A 157 -38.28 4.61 -14.71
N ALA A 158 -38.67 5.64 -15.49
CA ALA A 158 -37.78 6.73 -15.88
C ALA A 158 -37.36 7.56 -14.66
N ALA A 159 -38.31 7.93 -13.80
CA ALA A 159 -38.02 8.65 -12.56
C ALA A 159 -37.07 7.87 -11.64
N GLN A 160 -37.27 6.56 -11.48
CA GLN A 160 -36.36 5.72 -10.69
C GLN A 160 -34.95 5.63 -11.30
N LYS A 161 -34.83 5.59 -12.63
CA LYS A 161 -33.53 5.62 -13.31
C LYS A 161 -32.82 6.96 -13.12
N GLU A 162 -33.56 8.06 -13.18
CA GLU A 162 -33.02 9.41 -12.96
C GLU A 162 -32.43 9.56 -11.56
N VAL A 163 -33.16 9.09 -10.54
CA VAL A 163 -32.66 9.09 -9.15
C VAL A 163 -31.35 8.30 -9.05
N ARG A 164 -31.30 7.07 -9.59
CA ARG A 164 -30.07 6.26 -9.58
C ARG A 164 -28.90 6.91 -10.33
N LEU A 165 -29.18 7.57 -11.47
CA LEU A 165 -28.15 8.31 -12.20
C LEU A 165 -27.58 9.43 -11.35
N SER A 166 -28.44 10.22 -10.69
CA SER A 166 -27.99 11.31 -9.81
C SER A 166 -27.15 10.82 -8.62
N GLU A 167 -27.48 9.64 -8.06
CA GLU A 167 -26.72 9.01 -6.98
C GLU A 167 -25.32 8.58 -7.47
N ILE A 168 -25.23 7.93 -8.63
CA ILE A 168 -23.97 7.49 -9.23
C ILE A 168 -23.11 8.68 -9.63
N GLU A 169 -23.69 9.74 -10.19
CA GLU A 169 -22.98 10.97 -10.52
C GLU A 169 -22.40 11.63 -9.26
N ALA A 170 -23.16 11.70 -8.17
CA ALA A 170 -22.68 12.20 -6.89
C ALA A 170 -21.55 11.33 -6.31
N GLU A 171 -21.61 10.01 -6.47
CA GLU A 171 -20.53 9.08 -6.11
C GLU A 171 -19.27 9.28 -6.96
N LEU A 172 -19.43 9.45 -8.28
CA LEU A 172 -18.32 9.71 -9.20
C LEU A 172 -17.60 11.00 -8.82
N VAL A 173 -18.34 12.08 -8.55
CA VAL A 173 -17.74 13.36 -8.11
C VAL A 173 -16.96 13.20 -6.81
N ARG A 174 -17.51 12.45 -5.83
CA ARG A 174 -16.80 12.17 -4.56
C ARG A 174 -15.54 11.34 -4.77
N ALA A 175 -15.59 10.33 -5.63
CA ALA A 175 -14.46 9.49 -5.98
C ALA A 175 -13.37 10.29 -6.71
N GLN A 176 -13.75 11.14 -7.66
CA GLN A 176 -12.83 12.04 -8.36
C GLN A 176 -12.15 13.01 -7.41
N ALA A 177 -12.89 13.65 -6.50
CA ALA A 177 -12.30 14.52 -5.48
C ALA A 177 -11.30 13.77 -4.59
N SER A 178 -11.61 12.53 -4.21
CA SER A 178 -10.71 11.67 -3.43
C SER A 178 -9.46 11.29 -4.20
N CYS A 179 -9.57 10.94 -5.49
CA CYS A 179 -8.44 10.67 -6.38
C CYS A 179 -7.53 11.89 -6.54
N THR A 180 -8.10 13.08 -6.74
CA THR A 180 -7.32 14.32 -6.84
C THR A 180 -6.53 14.58 -5.56
N ARG A 181 -7.15 14.42 -4.38
CA ARG A 181 -6.46 14.55 -3.09
C ARG A 181 -5.32 13.55 -2.96
N LEU A 182 -5.57 12.27 -3.23
CA LEU A 182 -4.54 11.23 -3.16
C LEU A 182 -3.40 11.47 -4.16
N SER A 183 -3.69 11.99 -5.35
CA SER A 183 -2.67 12.37 -6.33
C SER A 183 -1.78 13.50 -5.80
N GLN A 184 -2.36 14.52 -5.16
CA GLN A 184 -1.60 15.61 -4.55
C GLN A 184 -0.73 15.10 -3.40
N GLU A 185 -1.25 14.23 -2.52
CA GLU A 185 -0.49 13.60 -1.44
C GLU A 185 0.67 12.76 -1.98
N LYS A 186 0.43 11.98 -3.03
CA LYS A 186 1.47 11.21 -3.72
C LYS A 186 2.59 12.13 -4.23
N GLU A 187 2.24 13.20 -4.96
CA GLU A 187 3.26 14.12 -5.49
C GLU A 187 4.06 14.82 -4.38
N LEU A 188 3.44 15.15 -3.25
CA LEU A 188 4.14 15.72 -2.10
C LEU A 188 5.16 14.72 -1.52
N ILE A 189 4.77 13.46 -1.36
CA ILE A 189 5.66 12.39 -0.88
C ILE A 189 6.81 12.16 -1.89
N GLU A 190 6.53 12.14 -3.19
CA GLU A 190 7.55 12.00 -4.23
C GLU A 190 8.57 13.13 -4.20
N ARG A 191 8.12 14.39 -4.06
CA ARG A 191 9.01 15.55 -3.91
C ARG A 191 9.86 15.45 -2.63
N HIS A 192 9.27 15.02 -1.52
CA HIS A 192 9.99 14.85 -0.27
C HIS A 192 11.07 13.76 -0.36
N ASN A 193 10.75 12.63 -0.97
CA ASN A 193 11.70 11.55 -1.20
C ASN A 193 12.85 11.97 -2.13
N ALA A 194 12.55 12.73 -3.19
CA ALA A 194 13.58 13.28 -4.08
C ALA A 194 14.55 14.19 -3.30
N TRP A 195 14.01 15.12 -2.50
CA TRP A 195 14.82 16.01 -1.68
C TRP A 195 15.69 15.26 -0.65
N LEU A 196 15.14 14.24 0.04
CA LEU A 196 15.91 13.41 0.97
C LEU A 196 17.06 12.67 0.27
N ASN A 197 16.82 12.16 -0.94
CA ASN A 197 17.85 11.49 -1.73
C ASN A 197 18.94 12.46 -2.18
N GLU A 198 18.58 13.68 -2.59
CA GLU A 198 19.53 14.74 -2.94
C GLU A 198 20.40 15.12 -1.74
N GLU A 199 19.80 15.35 -0.56
CA GLU A 199 20.54 15.66 0.67
C GLU A 199 21.45 14.48 1.08
N LEU A 200 20.95 13.24 1.02
CA LEU A 200 21.74 12.06 1.32
C LEU A 200 22.93 11.94 0.38
N THR A 201 22.72 12.14 -0.92
CA THR A 201 23.78 12.12 -1.94
C THR A 201 24.82 13.20 -1.65
N ALA A 202 24.39 14.43 -1.37
CA ALA A 202 25.27 15.53 -1.02
C ALA A 202 26.12 15.24 0.24
N LYS A 203 25.53 14.61 1.28
CA LYS A 203 26.28 14.18 2.48
C LYS A 203 27.29 13.09 2.16
N VAL A 204 26.92 12.10 1.35
CA VAL A 204 27.82 11.02 0.92
C VAL A 204 28.99 11.59 0.14
N ASP A 205 28.73 12.49 -0.82
CA ASP A 205 29.78 13.15 -1.62
C ASP A 205 30.72 13.97 -0.74
N SER A 206 30.18 14.75 0.21
CA SER A 206 31.00 15.50 1.17
C SER A 206 31.87 14.59 2.04
N LEU A 207 31.35 13.44 2.49
CA LEU A 207 32.13 12.45 3.25
C LEU A 207 33.22 11.80 2.40
N ILE A 208 32.94 11.50 1.13
CA ILE A 208 33.93 10.97 0.19
C ILE A 208 35.05 11.98 -0.02
N GLU A 209 34.70 13.25 -0.24
CA GLU A 209 35.67 14.32 -0.43
C GLU A 209 36.53 14.55 0.82
N LEU A 210 35.93 14.52 2.01
CA LEU A 210 36.67 14.60 3.28
C LEU A 210 37.62 13.42 3.47
N ARG A 211 37.17 12.19 3.15
CA ARG A 211 38.04 11.00 3.19
C ARG A 211 39.20 11.12 2.22
N ARG A 212 38.97 11.66 1.02
CA ARG A 212 40.01 11.90 0.01
C ARG A 212 41.04 12.92 0.51
N THR A 213 40.62 14.06 1.04
CA THR A 213 41.54 15.08 1.55
C THR A 213 42.34 14.58 2.76
N HIS A 214 41.72 13.80 3.65
CA HIS A 214 42.42 13.13 4.74
C HIS A 214 43.46 12.13 4.23
N ALA A 215 43.11 11.28 3.25
CA ALA A 215 44.06 10.33 2.67
C ALA A 215 45.25 11.03 1.97
N GLU A 216 44.99 12.13 1.25
CA GLU A 216 46.03 12.97 0.65
C GLU A 216 46.96 13.57 1.72
N PHE A 217 46.40 14.07 2.82
CA PHE A 217 47.17 14.61 3.95
C PHE A 217 47.98 13.52 4.68
N GLU A 218 47.39 12.35 4.94
CA GLU A 218 48.07 11.21 5.54
C GLU A 218 49.24 10.75 4.66
N ALA A 219 49.05 10.70 3.34
CA ALA A 219 50.12 10.36 2.40
C ALA A 219 51.26 11.40 2.40
N ASP A 220 50.94 12.70 2.40
CA ASP A 220 51.94 13.78 2.50
C ASP A 220 52.72 13.72 3.83
N MET A 221 52.02 13.54 4.95
CA MET A 221 52.66 13.40 6.26
C MET A 221 53.53 12.14 6.36
N SER A 222 53.06 11.02 5.81
CA SER A 222 53.84 9.78 5.73
C SER A 222 55.11 9.96 4.89
N ALA A 223 55.01 10.68 3.76
CA ALA A 223 56.16 11.01 2.93
C ALA A 223 57.17 11.92 3.66
N LYS A 224 56.68 12.94 4.38
CA LYS A 224 57.51 13.82 5.22
C LYS A 224 58.21 13.05 6.33
N LEU A 225 57.50 12.17 7.04
CA LEU A 225 58.06 11.30 8.07
C LEU A 225 59.15 10.41 7.49
N ALA A 226 58.89 9.70 6.39
CA ALA A 226 59.88 8.87 5.72
C ALA A 226 61.12 9.65 5.29
N ASN A 227 60.96 10.90 4.83
CA ASN A 227 62.09 11.77 4.50
C ASN A 227 62.91 12.17 5.73
N VAL A 228 62.25 12.52 6.85
CA VAL A 228 62.92 12.84 8.12
C VAL A 228 63.64 11.61 8.67
N GLU A 229 63.02 10.43 8.63
CA GLU A 229 63.67 9.16 9.01
C GLU A 229 64.91 8.89 8.17
N ARG A 230 64.84 9.09 6.85
CA ARG A 230 65.99 8.95 5.96
C ARG A 230 67.13 9.92 6.34
N GLN A 231 66.82 11.20 6.54
CA GLN A 231 67.81 12.20 6.98
C GLN A 231 68.42 11.85 8.34
N TYR A 232 67.60 11.41 9.30
CA TYR A 232 68.08 10.96 10.60
C TYR A 232 69.04 9.78 10.46
N ASN A 233 68.70 8.78 9.65
CA ASN A 233 69.55 7.62 9.40
C ASN A 233 70.87 8.03 8.72
N GLU A 234 70.84 8.97 7.78
CA GLU A 234 72.04 9.54 7.14
C GLU A 234 72.92 10.28 8.17
N CYS A 235 72.34 11.14 9.00
CA CYS A 235 73.05 11.84 10.08
C CYS A 235 73.63 10.87 11.11
N CYS A 236 72.88 9.85 11.50
CA CYS A 236 73.32 8.81 12.41
C CYS A 236 74.48 7.99 11.81
N GLY A 237 74.38 7.62 10.53
CA GLY A 237 75.44 6.98 9.77
C GLY A 237 76.72 7.83 9.71
N SER A 238 76.57 9.12 9.38
CA SER A 238 77.68 10.09 9.37
C SER A 238 78.32 10.24 10.76
N LEU A 239 77.50 10.35 11.81
CA LEU A 239 77.97 10.42 13.20
C LEU A 239 78.75 9.16 13.60
N ASN A 240 78.26 7.97 13.24
CA ASN A 240 78.96 6.72 13.50
C ASN A 240 80.31 6.66 12.77
N TRP A 241 80.35 7.07 11.49
CA TRP A 241 81.59 7.19 10.74
C TRP A 241 82.58 8.15 11.41
N HIS A 242 82.11 9.32 11.87
CA HIS A 242 82.94 10.27 12.62
C HIS A 242 83.44 9.69 13.94
N LYS A 243 82.60 8.96 14.70
CA LYS A 243 83.00 8.27 15.93
C LYS A 243 84.08 7.22 15.66
N GLU A 244 83.95 6.43 14.60
CA GLU A 244 84.98 5.47 14.19
C GLU A 244 86.27 6.17 13.82
N ARG A 245 86.19 7.28 13.08
CA ARG A 245 87.35 8.09 12.71
C ARG A 245 88.04 8.71 13.92
N VAL A 246 87.29 9.20 14.89
CA VAL A 246 87.83 9.71 16.16
C VAL A 246 88.51 8.59 16.92
N ARG A 247 87.88 7.42 17.06
CA ARG A 247 88.51 6.24 17.69
C ARG A 247 89.81 5.84 17.01
N GLU A 248 89.86 5.87 15.68
CA GLU A 248 91.07 5.60 14.91
C GLU A 248 92.16 6.65 15.19
N LEU A 249 91.79 7.94 15.28
CA LEU A 249 92.72 9.02 15.63
C LEU A 249 93.20 8.93 17.09
N GLU A 250 92.33 8.56 18.04
CA GLU A 250 92.68 8.29 19.44
C GLU A 250 93.67 7.13 19.55
N ASN A 251 93.46 6.05 18.80
CA ASN A 251 94.40 4.93 18.72
C ASN A 251 95.76 5.36 18.13
N LYS A 252 95.76 6.21 17.11
CA LYS A 252 97.01 6.78 16.56
C LYS A 252 97.69 7.69 17.57
N LEU A 253 96.94 8.53 18.28
CA LEU A 253 97.47 9.42 19.30
C LEU A 253 98.12 8.63 20.45
N THR A 254 97.45 7.59 20.94
CA THR A 254 98.00 6.69 21.98
C THR A 254 99.25 5.96 21.49
N SER A 255 99.27 5.44 20.27
CA SER A 255 100.48 4.86 19.67
C SER A 255 101.64 5.86 19.61
N VAL A 256 101.39 7.09 19.16
CA VAL A 256 102.42 8.16 19.12
C VAL A 256 102.86 8.56 20.53
N GLN A 257 101.94 8.58 21.49
CA GLN A 257 102.25 8.84 22.90
C GLN A 257 103.17 7.75 23.48
N GLU A 258 102.89 6.47 23.19
CA GLU A 258 103.73 5.33 23.59
C GLU A 258 105.11 5.37 22.90
N GLU A 259 105.17 5.71 21.61
CA GLU A 259 106.43 5.95 20.88
C GLU A 259 107.24 7.12 21.50
N LEU A 260 106.56 8.21 21.88
CA LEU A 260 107.21 9.34 22.55
C LEU A 260 107.71 8.95 23.94
N CYS A 261 106.93 8.20 24.72
CA CYS A 261 107.33 7.69 26.03
C CYS A 261 108.52 6.75 25.93
N SER A 262 108.49 5.77 25.02
CA SER A 262 109.60 4.85 24.79
C SER A 262 110.85 5.57 24.28
N SER A 263 110.70 6.57 23.41
CA SER A 263 111.81 7.46 23.00
C SER A 263 112.37 8.26 24.17
N LYS A 264 111.52 8.81 25.04
CA LYS A 264 111.93 9.54 26.24
C LYS A 264 112.63 8.63 27.24
N GLU A 265 112.15 7.41 27.45
CA GLU A 265 112.80 6.40 28.29
C GLU A 265 114.14 5.96 27.71
N ALA A 266 114.23 5.76 26.39
CA ALA A 266 115.49 5.48 25.70
C ALA A 266 116.48 6.65 25.84
N ALA A 267 116.00 7.89 25.75
CA ALA A 267 116.80 9.09 25.97
C ALA A 267 117.28 9.19 27.43
N ALA A 268 116.41 8.94 28.40
CA ALA A 268 116.74 8.92 29.83
C ALA A 268 117.73 7.81 30.18
N ALA A 269 117.54 6.60 29.65
CA ALA A 269 118.49 5.49 29.82
C ALA A 269 119.86 5.81 29.18
N ASN A 270 119.87 6.52 28.04
CA ASN A 270 121.11 7.00 27.44
C ASN A 270 121.76 8.11 28.28
N GLU A 271 120.98 9.00 28.90
CA GLU A 271 121.48 10.01 29.85
C GLU A 271 122.07 9.36 31.11
N GLU A 272 121.43 8.33 31.66
CA GLU A 272 121.97 7.53 32.76
C GLU A 272 123.26 6.81 32.37
N ARG A 273 123.32 6.21 31.16
CA ARG A 273 124.53 5.59 30.62
C ARG A 273 125.67 6.61 30.50
N LEU A 274 125.40 7.78 29.93
CA LEU A 274 126.38 8.86 29.81
C LEU A 274 126.81 9.40 31.19
N SER A 275 125.89 9.45 32.17
CA SER A 275 126.19 9.83 33.55
C SER A 275 127.06 8.80 34.26
N ALA A 276 126.82 7.50 34.01
CA ALA A 276 127.68 6.42 34.48
C ALA A 276 129.07 6.46 33.83
N GLU A 277 129.14 6.73 32.52
CA GLU A 277 130.40 6.96 31.81
C GLU A 277 131.15 8.15 32.43
N LEU A 278 130.48 9.27 32.69
CA LEU A 278 131.06 10.42 33.40
C LEU A 278 131.57 10.04 34.79
N LEU A 279 130.84 9.26 35.58
CA LEU A 279 131.30 8.76 36.88
C LEU A 279 132.54 7.87 36.76
N THR A 280 132.61 6.99 35.76
CA THR A 280 133.80 6.15 35.53
C THR A 280 135.01 6.98 35.12
N VAL A 281 134.82 8.00 34.27
CA VAL A 281 135.86 8.96 33.91
C VAL A 281 136.31 9.76 35.13
N ASN A 282 135.38 10.20 35.97
CA ASN A 282 135.70 10.89 37.22
C ASN A 282 136.50 10.00 38.17
N LYS A 283 136.15 8.71 38.28
CA LYS A 283 136.91 7.74 39.07
C LYS A 283 138.32 7.51 38.52
N LEU A 284 138.47 7.48 37.20
CA LEU A 284 139.77 7.47 36.52
C LEU A 284 140.60 8.71 36.84
N VAL A 285 139.98 9.89 36.84
CA VAL A 285 140.63 11.15 37.21
C VAL A 285 141.10 11.12 38.68
N GLU A 286 140.29 10.61 39.61
CA GLU A 286 140.69 10.41 41.02
C GLU A 286 141.88 9.46 41.13
N LEU A 287 141.86 8.32 40.45
CA LEU A 287 142.97 7.35 40.46
C LEU A 287 144.26 7.92 39.87
N TYR A 288 144.16 8.75 38.82
CA TYR A 288 145.32 9.48 38.29
C TYR A 288 145.89 10.47 39.32
N LYS A 289 145.01 11.12 40.09
CA LYS A 289 145.38 12.06 41.16
C LYS A 289 146.07 11.34 42.32
N GLU A 290 145.54 10.22 42.77
CA GLU A 290 146.15 9.37 43.82
C GLU A 290 147.52 8.82 43.38
N SER A 291 147.67 8.40 42.12
CA SER A 291 148.97 7.94 41.61
C SER A 291 150.03 9.06 41.58
N SER A 292 149.61 10.28 41.25
CA SER A 292 150.47 11.47 41.24
C SER A 292 150.97 11.82 42.65
N GLU A 293 150.08 11.75 43.64
CA GLU A 293 150.43 11.98 45.05
C GLU A 293 151.36 10.89 45.62
N GLU A 294 151.21 9.63 45.20
CA GLU A 294 152.14 8.55 45.55
C GLU A 294 153.53 8.72 44.94
N TRP A 295 153.63 9.15 43.67
CA TRP A 295 154.92 9.47 43.06
C TRP A 295 155.61 10.66 43.73
N SER A 296 154.84 11.66 44.18
CA SER A 296 155.36 12.79 44.98
C SER A 296 155.92 12.34 46.32
N ARG A 297 155.25 11.42 47.03
CA ARG A 297 155.72 10.85 48.30
C ARG A 297 157.02 10.06 48.12
N LYS A 298 157.10 9.26 47.05
CA LYS A 298 158.28 8.44 46.71
C LYS A 298 159.48 9.29 46.29
N ALA A 299 159.25 10.45 45.68
CA ALA A 299 160.30 11.44 45.42
C ALA A 299 160.88 12.03 46.72
N GLY A 300 160.03 12.34 47.70
CA GLY A 300 160.47 12.83 49.01
C GLY A 300 161.28 11.81 49.83
N GLU A 301 160.94 10.53 49.75
CA GLU A 301 161.71 9.44 50.39
C GLU A 301 163.10 9.26 49.77
N LEU A 302 163.21 9.33 48.44
CA LEU A 302 164.49 9.22 47.73
C LEU A 302 165.42 10.41 47.99
N GLU A 303 164.88 11.61 48.20
CA GLU A 303 165.65 12.80 48.58
C GLU A 303 166.21 12.68 50.02
N GLY A 304 165.49 12.00 50.92
CA GLY A 304 165.98 11.65 52.27
C GLY A 304 167.11 10.61 52.27
N VAL A 305 167.05 9.63 51.38
CA VAL A 305 168.10 8.60 51.20
C VAL A 305 169.40 9.22 50.65
N ILE A 306 169.30 10.19 49.74
CA ILE A 306 170.47 10.90 49.20
C ILE A 306 171.19 11.71 50.29
N LYS A 307 170.46 12.43 51.15
CA LYS A 307 171.06 13.15 52.29
C LYS A 307 171.78 12.25 53.29
N ALA A 308 171.25 11.04 53.52
CA ALA A 308 171.88 10.05 54.40
C ALA A 308 173.16 9.44 53.79
N LEU A 309 173.19 9.25 52.46
CA LEU A 309 174.38 8.76 51.75
C LEU A 309 175.48 9.84 51.68
N GLU A 310 175.14 11.11 51.55
CA GLU A 310 176.12 12.22 51.59
C GLU A 310 176.75 12.41 52.98
N THR A 311 176.05 12.08 54.07
CA THR A 311 176.63 12.09 55.42
C THR A 311 177.54 10.89 55.68
N HIS A 312 177.21 9.72 55.14
CA HIS A 312 178.02 8.51 55.27
C HIS A 312 179.37 8.61 54.54
N VAL A 313 179.41 9.24 53.36
CA VAL A 313 180.67 9.44 52.61
C VAL A 313 181.62 10.38 53.36
N ASN A 314 181.12 11.47 53.95
CA ASN A 314 181.91 12.38 54.78
C ASN A 314 182.45 11.70 56.07
N GLN A 315 181.71 10.75 56.65
CA GLN A 315 182.16 9.96 57.82
C GLN A 315 183.18 8.88 57.47
N VAL A 316 183.11 8.30 56.26
CA VAL A 316 184.08 7.30 55.80
C VAL A 316 185.41 7.96 55.42
N GLU A 317 185.39 9.15 54.82
CA GLU A 317 186.63 9.91 54.53
C GLU A 317 187.38 10.32 55.80
N SER A 318 186.69 10.69 56.89
CA SER A 318 187.37 10.99 58.17
C SER A 318 187.89 9.73 58.88
N GLY A 319 187.16 8.61 58.78
CA GLY A 319 187.51 7.34 59.40
C GLY A 319 188.69 6.59 58.75
N TYR A 320 188.96 6.81 57.46
CA TYR A 320 190.18 6.30 56.82
C TYR A 320 191.42 7.12 57.17
N LYS A 321 191.27 8.41 57.46
CA LYS A 321 192.36 9.29 57.89
C LYS A 321 192.89 8.91 59.28
N GLU A 322 192.00 8.48 60.18
CA GLU A 322 192.32 8.11 61.57
C GLU A 322 192.89 6.69 61.71
N ARG A 323 192.47 5.74 60.86
CA ARG A 323 193.04 4.38 60.85
C ARG A 323 194.48 4.33 60.31
N LEU A 324 194.83 5.26 59.44
CA LEU A 324 196.20 5.47 58.96
C LEU A 324 197.18 5.87 60.10
N GLU A 325 196.69 6.45 61.20
CA GLU A 325 197.50 6.86 62.37
C GLU A 325 197.59 5.80 63.49
N LYS A 326 196.58 4.94 63.66
CA LYS A 326 196.55 3.91 64.73
C LYS A 326 197.37 2.65 64.42
N GLU A 327 197.48 2.25 63.15
CA GLU A 327 198.24 1.04 62.80
C GLU A 327 199.76 1.26 62.87
N ALA A 328 200.20 2.53 62.75
CA ALA A 328 201.59 2.92 62.97
C ALA A 328 202.05 2.79 64.44
N SER A 329 201.13 2.82 65.43
CA SER A 329 201.46 2.77 66.86
C SER A 329 201.45 1.35 67.46
N LEU A 330 200.76 0.39 66.84
CA LEU A 330 200.78 -1.03 67.25
C LEU A 330 202.05 -1.78 66.81
N LYS A 331 202.91 -1.12 66.04
CA LYS A 331 204.25 -1.56 65.67
C LYS A 331 205.26 -1.63 66.83
N ILE A 332 204.99 -1.08 68.03
CA ILE A 332 206.03 -0.88 69.06
C ILE A 332 205.85 -1.75 70.32
N GLN A 333 204.66 -2.33 70.54
CA GLN A 333 204.31 -2.95 71.83
C GLN A 333 204.45 -4.49 71.85
N PHE A 334 204.32 -5.14 70.70
CA PHE A 334 204.39 -6.61 70.60
C PHE A 334 205.83 -7.17 70.65
N GLU A 335 206.84 -6.33 70.41
CA GLU A 335 208.26 -6.70 70.56
C GLU A 335 208.70 -6.86 72.03
N LYS A 336 207.87 -6.51 73.03
CA LYS A 336 208.29 -6.45 74.45
C LYS A 336 207.79 -7.60 75.34
N GLU A 337 206.66 -8.26 75.02
CA GLU A 337 206.04 -9.27 75.91
C GLU A 337 206.60 -10.69 75.72
N ASN A 338 207.18 -11.01 74.56
CA ASN A 338 207.70 -12.35 74.30
C ASN A 338 209.04 -12.64 75.05
N ALA A 339 209.67 -11.61 75.64
CA ALA A 339 210.88 -11.75 76.42
C ALA A 339 210.64 -12.33 77.83
N ASP A 340 209.45 -12.17 78.42
CA ASP A 340 209.20 -12.45 79.85
C ASP A 340 208.70 -13.88 80.16
N LEU A 341 208.11 -14.58 79.19
CA LEU A 341 207.65 -15.97 79.40
C LEU A 341 208.78 -17.00 79.41
N LYS A 342 210.00 -16.58 79.03
CA LYS A 342 211.20 -17.42 79.01
C LYS A 342 211.82 -17.66 80.40
N ALA A 343 211.37 -16.97 81.47
CA ALA A 343 212.06 -16.97 82.78
C ALA A 343 211.32 -17.68 83.94
N LYS A 344 210.03 -18.06 83.80
CA LYS A 344 209.24 -18.60 84.92
C LYS A 344 209.13 -20.12 84.99
N LEU A 345 209.55 -20.84 83.96
CA LEU A 345 209.47 -22.32 83.94
C LEU A 345 210.61 -23.00 84.74
N GLU A 346 211.70 -22.29 85.05
CA GLU A 346 212.92 -22.85 85.67
C GLU A 346 212.83 -23.11 87.20
N LYS A 347 211.71 -22.83 87.90
CA LYS A 347 211.73 -22.75 89.39
C LYS A 347 210.80 -23.68 90.18
N CYS A 348 209.81 -24.38 89.58
CA CYS A 348 208.77 -25.06 90.38
C CYS A 348 208.93 -26.56 90.62
N GLU A 349 209.79 -27.31 89.92
CA GLU A 349 209.86 -28.77 90.14
C GLU A 349 210.92 -29.21 91.15
N ALA A 350 211.72 -28.28 91.71
CA ALA A 350 212.81 -28.62 92.64
C ALA A 350 212.39 -28.81 94.12
N GLU A 351 211.13 -28.56 94.53
CA GLU A 351 210.77 -28.48 95.96
C GLU A 351 209.49 -29.24 96.38
N ILE A 352 209.13 -30.33 95.68
CA ILE A 352 208.31 -31.42 96.29
C ILE A 352 209.21 -32.42 97.08
N GLU A 353 210.50 -32.10 97.15
CA GLU A 353 211.59 -32.73 97.89
C GLU A 353 211.27 -33.20 99.33
N ASN A 354 211.45 -32.36 100.34
CA ASN A 354 212.00 -32.90 101.59
C ASN A 354 211.53 -32.18 102.87
N SER A 355 210.64 -32.84 103.62
CA SER A 355 210.49 -32.83 105.11
C SER A 355 209.11 -33.42 105.47
N ARG A 356 208.92 -34.68 105.87
CA ARG A 356 209.60 -35.46 106.91
C ARG A 356 209.69 -34.73 108.27
N LYS A 357 208.69 -35.05 109.13
CA LYS A 357 208.84 -35.41 110.56
C LYS A 357 209.10 -34.31 111.60
N ALA A 358 208.02 -33.93 112.30
CA ALA A 358 208.00 -33.74 113.76
C ALA A 358 206.57 -33.88 114.36
N ASN A 359 206.39 -34.96 115.11
CA ASN A 359 205.37 -35.31 116.12
C ASN A 359 204.01 -35.92 115.72
N GLU A 360 203.81 -37.10 116.31
CA GLU A 360 202.90 -38.21 116.03
C GLU A 360 202.00 -38.52 117.26
N LEU A 361 200.90 -39.26 117.02
CA LEU A 361 199.89 -39.91 117.92
C LEU A 361 198.48 -39.42 117.58
N HIS A 362 197.74 -40.11 116.69
CA HIS A 362 196.87 -41.30 116.93
C HIS A 362 195.68 -40.97 117.85
N LEU A 363 194.40 -40.96 117.43
CA LEU A 363 193.62 -41.82 116.52
C LEU A 363 192.60 -40.95 115.73
N LEU A 364 192.40 -40.98 114.40
CA LEU A 364 192.03 -42.06 113.44
C LEU A 364 190.68 -42.75 113.75
N PRO A 365 189.89 -43.28 112.78
CA PRO A 365 189.82 -43.16 111.29
C PRO A 365 188.32 -43.00 110.83
N PRO A 366 187.79 -43.28 109.59
CA PRO A 366 188.35 -43.66 108.27
C PRO A 366 187.84 -42.77 107.08
N SER A 367 188.70 -42.40 106.13
CA SER A 367 188.90 -42.97 104.77
C SER A 367 188.12 -42.31 103.62
N SER A 368 188.75 -42.29 102.43
CA SER A 368 188.17 -42.29 101.07
C SER A 368 187.54 -40.98 100.51
N PHE A 369 187.79 -40.53 99.26
CA PHE A 369 188.63 -40.98 98.13
C PHE A 369 188.76 -39.82 97.10
N THR A 370 189.77 -39.87 96.20
CA THR A 370 189.90 -39.19 94.88
C THR A 370 190.19 -37.68 94.84
N THR A 371 191.38 -37.13 94.47
CA THR A 371 192.82 -37.49 94.54
C THR A 371 193.53 -36.43 93.69
N GLU A 372 194.10 -35.41 94.32
CA GLU A 372 195.55 -35.15 94.50
C GLU A 372 195.96 -34.00 93.55
N MET A 373 196.70 -32.99 94.02
CA MET A 373 198.07 -33.05 94.57
C MET A 373 199.06 -33.64 93.58
#